data_AF-A0A353HTR9-F1
#
_entry.id   AF-A0A353HTR9-F1
#
_cell.length_a   1.000
_cell.length_b   1.000
_cell.length_c   1.000
_cell.angle_alpha   90.00
_cell.angle_beta   90.00
_cell.angle_gamma   90.00
#
_symmetry.space_group_name_H-M   'P 1'
#
loop_
_entity.id
_entity.type
_entity.pdbx_description
1 polymer ?
#
loop_
_entity_poly.entity_id
_entity_poly.type
_entity_poly.pdbx_seq_one_letter_code
_entity_poly.pdbx_strand_id
1 'polypeptide(L)'
;MQLVDYGRNQALLMQVPSAGRLAPPDRLGARAHVARLMAARCEAVGEANAKLILACYGIPSVATEVVSDETDALAAAARIGYPVALKILSPDISHKSDVGGVALDLDSEQAVRAAAGR
;
A
#
# COMPACT_ATOMS: atom_id res chain seq x y z
N MET A 1 8.71 7.06 45.91
CA MET A 1 8.25 7.26 44.52
C MET A 1 8.28 5.96 43.72
N GLN A 2 9.35 5.16 43.77
CA GLN A 2 9.50 3.88 43.03
C GLN A 2 8.38 2.85 43.22
N LEU A 3 7.81 2.68 44.42
CA LEU A 3 6.72 1.73 44.67
C LEU A 3 5.40 2.12 43.99
N VAL A 4 5.15 3.43 43.81
CA VAL A 4 3.96 3.93 43.12
C VAL A 4 4.09 3.69 41.61
N ASP A 5 5.27 3.94 41.05
CA ASP A 5 5.55 3.69 39.63
C ASP A 5 5.52 2.19 39.30
N TYR A 6 6.05 1.36 40.19
CA TYR A 6 5.99 -0.10 40.06
C TYR A 6 4.54 -0.62 40.04
N GLY A 7 3.69 -0.16 40.96
CA GLY A 7 2.28 -0.53 40.99
C GLY A 7 1.51 -0.08 39.76
N ARG A 8 1.77 1.15 39.28
CA ARG A 8 1.18 1.67 38.04
C ARG A 8 1.61 0.86 36.82
N ASN A 9 2.88 0.49 36.72
CA ASN A 9 3.40 -0.30 35.61
C ASN A 9 2.86 -1.74 35.62
N GLN A 10 2.74 -2.36 36.80
CA GLN A 10 2.07 -3.66 36.95
C GLN A 10 0.60 -3.61 36.49
N ALA A 11 -0.12 -2.54 36.84
CA ALA A 11 -1.50 -2.34 36.39
C ALA A 11 -1.61 -2.14 34.87
N LEU A 12 -0.68 -1.40 34.25
CA LEU A 12 -0.63 -1.21 32.80
C LEU A 12 -0.32 -2.52 32.05
N LEU A 13 0.57 -3.36 32.58
CA LEU A 13 0.91 -4.66 31.99
C LEU A 13 -0.27 -5.64 31.99
N MET A 14 -1.22 -5.48 32.93
CA MET A 14 -2.42 -6.30 33.04
C MET A 14 -3.63 -5.73 32.29
N GLN A 15 -3.52 -4.54 31.71
CA GLN A 15 -4.57 -3.98 30.87
C GLN A 15 -4.46 -4.52 29.45
N VAL A 16 -5.55 -5.08 28.95
CA VAL A 16 -5.70 -5.28 27.51
C VAL A 16 -6.03 -3.91 26.92
N PRO A 17 -5.18 -3.31 26.07
CA PRO A 17 -5.56 -2.10 25.37
C PRO A 17 -6.86 -2.38 24.63
N SER A 18 -7.81 -1.46 24.66
CA SER A 18 -9.06 -1.64 23.94
C SER A 18 -8.72 -1.97 22.49
N ALA A 19 -9.02 -3.19 22.06
CA ALA A 19 -8.97 -3.52 20.65
C ALA A 19 -9.99 -2.59 20.03
N GLY A 20 -9.53 -1.52 19.36
CA GLY A 20 -10.40 -0.58 18.70
C GLY A 20 -11.39 -1.37 17.87
N ARG A 21 -12.70 -1.07 18.00
CA ARG A 21 -13.72 -1.79 17.26
C ARG A 21 -13.52 -1.47 15.78
N LEU A 22 -12.80 -2.34 15.07
CA LEU A 22 -12.66 -2.23 13.62
C LEU A 22 -14.05 -2.37 13.00
N ALA A 23 -14.32 -1.57 11.99
CA ALA A 23 -15.53 -1.73 11.19
C ALA A 23 -15.56 -3.16 10.62
N PRO A 24 -16.74 -3.78 10.48
CA PRO A 24 -16.82 -5.09 9.85
C PRO A 24 -16.25 -5.01 8.42
N PRO A 25 -15.45 -6.01 8.00
CA PRO A 25 -14.83 -5.99 6.67
C PRO A 25 -15.86 -6.17 5.55
N ASP A 26 -15.64 -5.53 4.41
CA ASP A 26 -16.40 -5.72 3.17
C ASP A 26 -15.99 -7.04 2.49
N ARG A 27 -16.50 -8.15 3.01
CA ARG A 27 -16.23 -9.48 2.44
C ARG A 27 -16.82 -9.67 1.06
N LEU A 28 -17.89 -8.94 0.71
CA LEU A 28 -18.54 -9.05 -0.59
C LEU A 28 -17.66 -8.41 -1.66
N GLY A 29 -17.17 -7.19 -1.42
CA GLY A 29 -16.23 -6.50 -2.30
C GLY A 29 -14.93 -7.30 -2.48
N ALA A 30 -14.36 -7.81 -1.38
CA ALA A 30 -13.15 -8.65 -1.46
C ALA A 30 -13.37 -9.90 -2.33
N ARG A 31 -14.51 -10.59 -2.18
CA ARG A 31 -14.85 -11.76 -3.02
C ARG A 31 -15.04 -11.38 -4.48
N ALA A 32 -15.64 -10.24 -4.78
CA ALA A 32 -15.80 -9.76 -6.15
C ALA A 32 -14.44 -9.50 -6.82
N HIS A 33 -13.50 -8.89 -6.09
CA HIS A 33 -12.13 -8.70 -6.59
C HIS A 33 -11.43 -10.04 -6.88
N VAL A 34 -11.49 -10.99 -5.94
CA VAL A 34 -10.90 -12.33 -6.13
C VAL A 34 -11.54 -13.07 -7.31
N ALA A 35 -12.87 -13.03 -7.42
CA ALA A 35 -13.58 -13.67 -8.53
C ALA A 35 -13.16 -13.10 -9.90
N ARG A 36 -12.96 -11.77 -10.00
CA ARG A 36 -12.45 -11.12 -11.21
C ARG A 36 -11.05 -11.60 -11.58
N LEU A 37 -10.14 -11.73 -10.62
CA LEU A 37 -8.78 -12.22 -10.84
C LEU A 37 -8.76 -13.68 -11.31
N MET A 38 -9.59 -14.52 -10.68
CA MET A 38 -9.76 -15.92 -11.05
C MET A 38 -10.32 -16.06 -12.47
N ALA A 39 -11.32 -15.26 -12.84
CA ALA A 39 -11.89 -15.24 -14.18
C ALA A 39 -10.86 -14.81 -15.23
N ALA A 40 -9.98 -13.87 -14.90
CA ALA A 40 -8.87 -13.43 -15.75
C ALA A 40 -7.69 -14.42 -15.78
N ARG A 41 -7.77 -15.55 -15.05
CA ARG A 41 -6.69 -16.55 -14.92
C ARG A 41 -5.35 -15.94 -14.51
N CYS A 42 -5.37 -14.91 -13.66
CA CYS A 42 -4.15 -14.34 -13.12
C CYS A 42 -3.51 -15.36 -12.15
N GLU A 43 -2.27 -15.76 -12.41
CA GLU A 43 -1.53 -16.70 -11.55
C GLU A 43 -1.03 -16.03 -10.25
N ALA A 44 -0.89 -14.70 -10.27
CA ALA A 44 -0.44 -13.90 -9.14
C ALA A 44 -1.33 -12.65 -8.92
N VAL A 45 -1.45 -12.24 -7.66
CA VAL A 45 -2.13 -11.01 -7.28
C VAL A 45 -1.13 -9.86 -7.30
N GLY A 46 -1.19 -9.04 -8.35
CA GLY A 46 -0.37 -7.83 -8.44
C GLY A 46 -0.67 -6.81 -7.33
N GLU A 47 0.30 -5.94 -7.05
CA GLU A 47 0.26 -4.96 -5.94
C GLU A 47 -1.02 -4.11 -5.90
N ALA A 48 -1.49 -3.61 -7.05
CA ALA A 48 -2.71 -2.80 -7.14
C ALA A 48 -3.95 -3.58 -6.69
N ASN A 49 -4.07 -4.84 -7.14
CA ASN A 49 -5.19 -5.71 -6.75
C ASN A 49 -5.11 -6.13 -5.28
N ALA A 50 -3.89 -6.38 -4.77
CA ALA A 50 -3.69 -6.70 -3.37
C ALA A 50 -4.15 -5.54 -2.47
N LYS A 51 -3.82 -4.28 -2.81
CA LYS A 51 -4.23 -3.09 -2.06
C LYS A 51 -5.76 -2.91 -2.03
N LEU A 52 -6.45 -3.21 -3.13
CA LEU A 52 -7.93 -3.20 -3.16
C LEU A 52 -8.52 -4.21 -2.17
N ILE A 53 -7.97 -5.43 -2.14
CA ILE A 53 -8.42 -6.47 -1.20
C ILE A 53 -8.12 -6.05 0.24
N LEU A 54 -6.94 -5.50 0.53
CA LEU A 54 -6.58 -5.01 1.88
C LEU A 54 -7.53 -3.91 2.37
N ALA A 55 -7.93 -2.99 1.48
CA ALA A 55 -8.87 -1.92 1.79
C ALA A 55 -10.25 -2.47 2.22
N CYS A 56 -10.73 -3.54 1.59
CA CYS A 56 -11.97 -4.23 2.02
C CYS A 56 -11.90 -4.74 3.46
N TYR A 57 -10.71 -5.01 3.99
CA TYR A 57 -10.50 -5.42 5.38
C TYR A 57 -10.10 -4.29 6.32
N GLY A 58 -10.13 -3.03 5.85
CA GLY A 58 -9.73 -1.87 6.64
C GLY A 58 -8.25 -1.85 6.99
N ILE A 59 -7.41 -2.57 6.23
CA ILE A 59 -5.96 -2.57 6.41
C ILE A 59 -5.39 -1.39 5.64
N PRO A 60 -4.88 -0.34 6.32
CA PRO A 60 -4.36 0.84 5.63
C PRO A 60 -3.09 0.51 4.85
N SER A 61 -2.97 1.08 3.66
CA SER A 61 -1.75 1.04 2.84
C SER A 61 -1.39 2.44 2.37
N VAL A 62 -0.15 2.63 1.93
CA VAL A 62 0.29 3.87 1.27
C VAL A 62 -0.63 4.21 0.09
N ALA A 63 -0.92 5.50 -0.10
CA ALA A 63 -1.65 5.97 -1.28
C ALA A 63 -0.91 5.53 -2.55
N THR A 64 -1.66 5.04 -3.54
CA THR A 64 -1.08 4.47 -4.76
C THR A 64 -2.07 4.63 -5.89
N GLU A 65 -1.57 5.12 -7.02
CA GLU A 65 -2.34 5.26 -8.24
C GLU A 65 -1.65 4.47 -9.35
N VAL A 66 -2.45 3.80 -10.19
CA VAL A 66 -1.96 3.15 -11.41
C VAL A 66 -1.97 4.19 -12.51
N VAL A 67 -0.84 4.38 -13.17
CA VAL A 67 -0.64 5.36 -14.22
C VAL A 67 -0.17 4.66 -15.48
N SER A 68 -0.53 5.20 -16.66
CA SER A 68 -0.20 4.57 -17.96
C SER A 68 0.87 5.31 -18.74
N ASP A 69 1.13 6.58 -18.41
CA ASP A 69 2.15 7.39 -19.06
C ASP A 69 2.81 8.38 -18.10
N GLU A 70 3.83 9.09 -18.59
CA GLU A 70 4.56 10.10 -17.83
C GLU A 70 3.64 11.21 -17.32
N THR A 71 2.68 11.67 -18.12
CA THR A 71 1.80 12.78 -17.76
C THR A 71 0.93 12.40 -16.57
N ASP A 72 0.36 11.19 -16.60
CA ASP A 72 -0.40 10.62 -15.51
C ASP A 72 0.46 10.43 -14.26
N ALA A 73 1.72 9.97 -14.42
CA ALA A 73 2.65 9.79 -13.31
C ALA A 73 2.97 11.11 -12.59
N LEU A 74 3.19 12.20 -13.34
CA LEU A 74 3.42 13.53 -12.79
C LEU A 74 2.17 14.05 -12.06
N ALA A 75 1.00 13.88 -12.66
CA ALA A 75 -0.26 14.32 -12.05
C ALA A 75 -0.60 13.53 -10.77
N ALA A 76 -0.34 12.22 -10.75
CA ALA A 76 -0.51 11.39 -9.58
C ALA A 76 0.48 11.76 -8.47
N ALA A 77 1.76 12.00 -8.82
CA ALA A 77 2.76 12.44 -7.85
C ALA A 77 2.38 13.76 -7.17
N ALA A 78 1.85 14.72 -7.94
CA ALA A 78 1.37 16.00 -7.41
C ALA A 78 0.17 15.84 -6.45
N ARG A 79 -0.73 14.87 -6.72
CA ARG A 79 -1.88 14.57 -5.84
C ARG A 79 -1.47 13.85 -4.56
N ILE A 80 -0.59 12.87 -4.66
CA ILE A 80 -0.11 12.07 -3.53
C ILE A 80 0.79 12.92 -2.61
N GLY A 81 1.58 13.82 -3.20
CA GLY A 81 2.60 14.59 -2.50
C GLY A 81 3.95 13.88 -2.47
N TYR A 82 5.02 14.68 -2.53
CA TYR A 82 6.40 14.20 -2.55
C TYR A 82 6.95 13.92 -1.13
N PRO A 83 7.94 13.02 -0.97
CA PRO A 83 8.52 12.16 -2.01
C PRO A 83 7.63 10.97 -2.37
N VAL A 84 7.69 10.53 -3.62
CA VAL A 84 6.95 9.36 -4.14
C VAL A 84 7.88 8.24 -4.59
N ALA A 85 7.33 7.05 -4.76
CA ALA A 85 7.97 5.93 -5.42
C ALA A 85 7.24 5.62 -6.73
N LEU A 86 7.99 5.39 -7.81
CA LEU A 86 7.45 4.92 -9.08
C LEU A 86 7.90 3.47 -9.31
N LYS A 87 6.96 2.58 -9.62
CA LYS A 87 7.25 1.16 -9.79
C LYS A 87 6.56 0.63 -11.05
N ILE A 88 7.26 -0.19 -11.81
CA ILE A 88 6.68 -0.89 -12.95
C ILE A 88 5.53 -1.78 -12.48
N LEU A 89 4.47 -1.83 -13.29
CA LEU A 89 3.34 -2.71 -13.09
C LEU A 89 3.19 -3.59 -14.33
N SER A 90 3.77 -4.78 -14.27
CA SER A 90 3.66 -5.78 -15.33
C SER A 90 3.36 -7.15 -14.72
N PRO A 91 2.43 -7.94 -15.29
CA PRO A 91 2.19 -9.31 -14.86
C PRO A 91 3.41 -10.21 -15.06
N ASP A 92 4.30 -9.87 -16.00
CA ASP A 92 5.50 -10.66 -16.33
C ASP A 92 6.68 -10.34 -15.40
N ILE A 93 6.56 -9.31 -14.56
CA ILE A 93 7.65 -8.82 -13.69
C ILE A 93 7.20 -8.87 -12.23
N SER A 94 7.41 -10.03 -11.60
CA SER A 94 7.17 -10.18 -10.16
C SER A 94 8.25 -9.47 -9.32
N HIS A 95 9.53 -9.61 -9.67
CA HIS A 95 10.64 -8.99 -8.95
C HIS A 95 11.06 -7.67 -9.59
N LYS A 96 10.25 -6.63 -9.37
CA LYS A 96 10.42 -5.29 -9.98
C LYS A 96 11.81 -4.68 -9.74
N SER A 97 12.36 -4.85 -8.55
CA SER A 97 13.68 -4.30 -8.20
C SER A 97 14.81 -4.96 -9.00
N ASP A 98 14.69 -6.26 -9.30
CA ASP A 98 15.74 -7.02 -9.99
C ASP A 98 15.92 -6.55 -11.44
N VAL A 99 14.88 -5.95 -12.01
CA VAL A 99 14.91 -5.35 -13.35
C VAL A 99 15.06 -3.82 -13.32
N GLY A 100 15.35 -3.23 -12.16
CA GLY A 100 15.43 -1.77 -12.00
C GLY A 100 14.08 -1.05 -12.11
N GLY A 101 12.97 -1.78 -12.10
CA GLY A 101 11.60 -1.27 -12.22
C GLY A 101 11.05 -0.63 -10.95
N VAL A 102 11.91 -0.17 -10.04
CA VAL A 102 11.55 0.56 -8.82
C VAL A 102 12.46 1.77 -8.69
N ALA A 103 11.87 2.96 -8.73
CA ALA A 103 12.51 4.23 -8.41
C ALA A 103 11.90 4.77 -7.11
N LEU A 104 12.74 5.00 -6.11
CA LEU A 104 12.36 5.50 -4.79
C LEU A 104 12.81 6.95 -4.62
N ASP A 105 12.34 7.59 -3.55
CA ASP A 105 12.77 8.92 -3.11
C ASP A 105 12.70 9.99 -4.22
N LEU A 106 11.67 9.90 -5.07
CA LEU A 106 11.41 10.88 -6.11
C LEU A 106 10.79 12.11 -5.45
N ASP A 107 11.59 13.13 -5.24
CA ASP A 107 11.27 14.33 -4.46
C ASP A 107 10.76 15.51 -5.29
N SER A 108 10.75 15.37 -6.62
CA SER A 108 10.46 16.44 -7.57
C SER A 108 9.84 15.93 -8.86
N GLU A 109 9.17 16.82 -9.59
CA GLU A 109 8.61 16.53 -10.91
C GLU A 109 9.68 16.06 -11.90
N GLN A 110 10.86 16.70 -11.91
CA GLN A 110 12.01 16.28 -12.72
C GLN A 110 12.47 14.86 -12.38
N ALA A 111 12.53 14.49 -11.09
CA ALA A 111 12.91 13.14 -10.68
C ALA A 111 11.90 12.10 -11.18
N VAL A 112 10.59 12.39 -11.08
CA VAL A 112 9.53 11.51 -11.60
C VAL A 112 9.61 11.36 -13.12
N ARG A 113 9.76 12.46 -13.85
CA ARG A 113 9.93 12.44 -15.32
C ARG A 113 11.15 11.60 -15.73
N ALA A 114 12.29 11.83 -15.07
CA ALA A 114 13.50 11.07 -15.34
C ALA A 114 13.39 9.59 -14.97
N ALA A 115 12.49 9.21 -14.05
CA ALA A 115 12.22 7.81 -13.72
C ALA A 115 11.23 7.16 -14.70
N ALA A 116 10.24 7.90 -15.20
CA ALA A 116 9.22 7.40 -16.12
C ALA A 116 9.77 7.11 -17.53
N GLY A 117 10.83 7.80 -17.95
CA GLY A 117 11.47 7.62 -19.26
C GLY A 117 12.53 6.51 -19.33
N ARG A 118 12.70 5.70 -18.28
CA ARG A 118 13.65 4.56 -18.23
C ARG A 118 12.93 3.25 -18.53
#